data_AF-A0A667WMG1-F1
#
_entry.id   AF-A0A667WMG1-F1
#
_cell.length_a   1.000
_cell.length_b   1.000
_cell.length_c   1.000
_cell.angle_alpha   90.00
_cell.angle_beta   90.00
_cell.angle_gamma   90.00
#
_symmetry.space_group_name_H-M   'P 1'
#
loop_
_entity.id
_entity.type
_entity.pdbx_description
1 polymer ?
#
loop_
_entity_poly.entity_id
_entity_poly.type
_entity_poly.pdbx_seq_one_letter_code
_entity_poly.pdbx_strand_id
1 'polypeptide(L)'
;LEEERSSCSEESSGASGSSAEESEDEELGGGGTNGQVYTYPDGKAGMATCEMCGMVGVRDAFYSKTKRFCSVSCSRSYSSNSKKASILARLQGKPPTKKAKVLQKQPLMAKLAAYAQYQANQQSSKKSGGSLVSVDAFDWGRYLGDGDVKGAPVSCFKHVPMGKSWGDISEGVRVEVPNTDSGLPMKVYWIAGIIKLAGFKALLRYEGFDGDSARDFWCNLCVPDIHPVGWCAAGGKPLVPPKSILHRCTNWKSFLVKRLTGSKTLPPDFYSKVQESMQFPFKKLMRVEVVDKTHLCRTRVALVEQVIGGRLRLVYEECEDGTDDFWCHMYSPLIHSIGWSRSIGHRFKRSDVSKKLEGQVDAPGQLFAKVKEVDQSGSWFKDGMKLEAIDPLNLSAICVATVRKVLADGYLMIGIDGSEAADGSDWFCYHSTSPSIFPAGFCEINDIELTPPRGAQSETPPPTSQSEICRSLFYFNLIKTQTKKRGQRS
;
A
#
# COMPACT_ATOMS: atom_id res chain seq x y z
N LEU A 1 19.29 -41.88 -51.65
CA LEU A 1 18.24 -41.52 -52.62
C LEU A 1 17.73 -40.15 -52.18
N GLU A 2 18.62 -39.16 -52.22
CA GLU A 2 18.88 -38.32 -53.43
C GLU A 2 17.73 -37.30 -53.56
N GLU A 3 17.97 -36.04 -53.18
CA GLU A 3 18.64 -34.99 -53.98
C GLU A 3 17.56 -34.19 -54.73
N GLU A 4 17.54 -32.87 -54.92
CA GLU A 4 18.53 -31.80 -55.13
C GLU A 4 17.78 -30.45 -54.95
N ARG A 5 18.29 -29.21 -54.96
CA ARG A 5 19.54 -28.41 -54.93
C ARG A 5 19.02 -26.94 -54.91
N SER A 6 19.72 -25.87 -54.54
CA SER A 6 21.07 -25.37 -54.82
C SER A 6 21.28 -24.16 -53.86
N SER A 7 22.37 -23.94 -53.10
CA SER A 7 23.80 -23.75 -53.43
C SER A 7 24.01 -22.54 -54.38
N CYS A 8 24.94 -21.59 -54.20
CA CYS A 8 26.01 -21.34 -53.22
C CYS A 8 26.63 -19.94 -53.49
N SER A 9 27.24 -19.36 -52.44
CA SER A 9 28.58 -18.73 -52.32
C SER A 9 29.09 -17.69 -53.37
N GLU A 10 30.08 -16.81 -53.13
CA GLU A 10 31.14 -16.65 -52.13
C GLU A 10 31.82 -15.26 -52.33
N GLU A 11 32.40 -14.69 -51.24
CA GLU A 11 33.73 -14.05 -51.09
C GLU A 11 34.37 -13.13 -52.19
N SER A 12 35.28 -12.17 -51.97
CA SER A 12 35.97 -11.55 -50.82
C SER A 12 36.87 -10.39 -51.34
N SER A 13 37.31 -9.51 -50.41
CA SER A 13 38.61 -8.78 -50.37
C SER A 13 38.91 -7.56 -51.29
N GLY A 14 39.67 -6.59 -50.73
CA GLY A 14 40.68 -5.82 -51.47
C GLY A 14 40.73 -4.30 -51.28
N ALA A 15 41.86 -3.80 -50.75
CA ALA A 15 42.11 -2.45 -50.25
C ALA A 15 42.56 -1.35 -51.26
N SER A 16 42.54 -0.10 -50.75
CA SER A 16 43.54 1.00 -50.87
C SER A 16 43.60 1.96 -52.07
N GLY A 17 43.72 3.28 -51.78
CA GLY A 17 44.45 4.26 -52.62
C GLY A 17 43.92 5.72 -52.68
N SER A 18 44.59 6.63 -51.95
CA SER A 18 44.72 8.12 -52.01
C SER A 18 44.04 8.93 -53.14
N SER A 19 43.53 10.15 -52.90
CA SER A 19 44.34 11.40 -52.85
C SER A 19 43.50 12.63 -52.46
N ALA A 20 44.19 13.65 -51.92
CA ALA A 20 43.70 14.89 -51.30
C ALA A 20 43.42 16.02 -52.30
N GLU A 21 42.49 16.93 -51.98
CA GLU A 21 42.59 18.38 -52.24
C GLU A 21 41.85 19.18 -51.16
N GLU A 22 42.47 20.30 -50.76
CA GLU A 22 42.08 21.26 -49.74
C GLU A 22 41.00 22.23 -50.24
N SER A 23 40.11 22.70 -49.35
CA SER A 23 39.66 24.10 -49.34
C SER A 23 38.90 24.42 -48.05
N GLU A 24 39.24 25.58 -47.50
CA GLU A 24 38.83 26.14 -46.22
C GLU A 24 37.49 26.90 -46.31
N ASP A 25 36.94 27.15 -45.11
CA ASP A 25 36.03 28.22 -44.69
C ASP A 25 34.50 28.01 -44.59
N GLU A 26 34.14 27.72 -43.33
CA GLU A 26 33.24 28.45 -42.41
C GLU A 26 31.71 28.38 -42.52
N GLU A 27 31.18 27.55 -41.61
CA GLU A 27 30.07 27.75 -40.65
C GLU A 27 28.68 28.28 -41.11
N LEU A 28 27.66 27.41 -40.96
CA LEU A 28 26.74 27.44 -39.80
C LEU A 28 25.67 26.32 -39.87
N GLY A 29 25.61 25.47 -38.83
CA GLY A 29 24.38 24.86 -38.33
C GLY A 29 24.15 23.35 -38.56
N GLY A 30 24.17 22.57 -37.48
CA GLY A 30 23.62 21.20 -37.46
C GLY A 30 24.05 20.39 -36.23
N GLY A 31 23.09 19.87 -35.46
CA GLY A 31 23.34 19.12 -34.22
C GLY A 31 23.71 17.64 -34.41
N GLY A 32 24.15 16.99 -33.32
CA GLY A 32 24.20 15.52 -33.21
C GLY A 32 25.40 14.96 -32.46
N THR A 33 25.17 14.57 -31.20
CA THR A 33 25.78 13.46 -30.42
C THR A 33 27.29 13.16 -30.54
N ASN A 34 28.02 13.28 -29.42
CA ASN A 34 28.76 12.16 -28.82
C ASN A 34 29.30 12.49 -27.43
N GLY A 35 29.35 11.46 -26.58
CA GLY A 35 29.75 11.55 -25.18
C GLY A 35 31.20 11.99 -24.99
N GLN A 36 31.40 12.90 -24.03
CA GLN A 36 32.68 13.06 -23.36
C GLN A 36 32.51 12.75 -21.88
N VAL A 37 33.15 11.65 -21.48
CA VAL A 37 33.50 11.34 -20.11
C VAL A 37 34.47 12.41 -19.64
N TYR A 38 34.06 13.27 -18.72
CA TYR A 38 34.99 14.11 -17.96
C TYR A 38 35.47 13.32 -16.74
N THR A 39 36.65 12.73 -16.84
CA THR A 39 37.46 12.35 -15.69
C THR A 39 38.28 13.57 -15.26
N TYR A 40 38.25 13.90 -13.96
CA TYR A 40 39.27 14.76 -13.36
C TYR A 40 39.86 14.11 -12.11
N PRO A 41 41.15 14.38 -11.87
CA PRO A 41 41.98 13.69 -10.90
C PRO A 41 41.75 14.20 -9.47
N ASP A 42 42.22 13.37 -8.55
CA ASP A 42 42.16 13.50 -7.09
C ASP A 42 42.50 14.90 -6.53
N GLY A 43 41.91 15.21 -5.36
CA GLY A 43 42.34 16.32 -4.51
C GLY A 43 41.24 17.30 -4.11
N LYS A 44 40.64 17.07 -2.94
CA LYS A 44 39.77 17.95 -2.13
C LYS A 44 39.97 19.47 -2.32
N ALA A 45 39.38 20.08 -3.34
CA ALA A 45 39.17 21.53 -3.42
C ALA A 45 38.12 21.86 -4.48
N GLY A 46 36.83 21.73 -4.16
CA GLY A 46 35.82 22.16 -5.11
C GLY A 46 34.40 21.69 -4.86
N MET A 47 33.97 21.43 -3.62
CA MET A 47 32.54 21.24 -3.34
C MET A 47 31.96 22.50 -2.68
N ALA A 48 30.79 22.93 -3.13
CA ALA A 48 30.03 24.02 -2.55
C ALA A 48 28.65 23.52 -2.13
N THR A 49 28.09 24.16 -1.11
CA THR A 49 26.73 23.89 -0.61
C THR A 49 25.86 25.09 -0.88
N CYS A 50 24.68 24.88 -1.46
CA CYS A 50 23.80 25.98 -1.83
C CYS A 50 23.12 26.54 -0.59
N GLU A 51 23.27 27.85 -0.35
CA GLU A 51 22.74 28.48 0.86
C GLU A 51 21.20 28.63 0.90
N MET A 52 20.49 28.30 -0.18
CA MET A 52 19.03 28.27 -0.19
C MET A 52 18.44 26.88 -0.02
N CYS A 53 18.95 25.90 -0.76
CA CYS A 53 18.36 24.56 -0.82
C CYS A 53 19.24 23.48 -0.19
N GLY A 54 20.46 23.80 0.25
CA GLY A 54 21.37 22.86 0.88
C GLY A 54 22.01 21.84 -0.08
N MET A 55 21.74 21.91 -1.39
CA MET A 55 22.35 21.04 -2.40
C MET A 55 23.88 21.17 -2.38
N VAL A 56 24.59 20.04 -2.31
CA VAL A 56 26.06 19.98 -2.37
C VAL A 56 26.48 19.52 -3.77
N GLY A 57 27.44 20.19 -4.38
CA GLY A 57 27.96 19.79 -5.69
C GLY A 57 29.28 20.48 -6.02
N VAL A 58 29.81 20.24 -7.21
CA VAL A 58 31.07 20.83 -7.65
C VAL A 58 30.95 22.36 -7.72
N ARG A 59 31.81 23.07 -7.01
CA ARG A 59 31.83 24.52 -6.82
C ARG A 59 31.84 25.26 -8.14
N ASP A 60 32.50 24.73 -9.17
CA ASP A 60 32.54 25.40 -10.48
C ASP A 60 31.21 25.26 -11.25
N ALA A 61 30.41 24.25 -10.95
CA ALA A 61 29.05 24.09 -11.46
C ALA A 61 28.01 24.98 -10.73
N PHE A 62 28.41 25.69 -9.67
CA PHE A 62 27.51 26.59 -8.96
C PHE A 62 27.33 27.92 -9.70
N TYR A 63 26.12 28.45 -9.60
CA TYR A 63 25.68 29.68 -10.20
C TYR A 63 26.24 30.91 -9.46
N SER A 64 26.57 31.97 -10.21
CA SER A 64 27.19 33.26 -9.81
C SER A 64 28.72 33.27 -9.59
N LYS A 65 29.35 34.47 -9.65
CA LYS A 65 30.79 34.65 -9.36
C LYS A 65 31.21 34.20 -7.94
N THR A 66 30.27 34.16 -7.00
CA THR A 66 30.54 33.75 -5.60
C THR A 66 30.33 32.26 -5.34
N LYS A 67 29.78 31.50 -6.30
CA LYS A 67 29.54 30.06 -6.22
C LYS A 67 28.74 29.60 -4.98
N ARG A 68 27.85 30.47 -4.46
CA ARG A 68 27.03 30.22 -3.25
C ARG A 68 25.66 29.59 -3.53
N PHE A 69 25.24 29.53 -4.80
CA PHE A 69 23.91 29.04 -5.18
C PHE A 69 23.99 28.03 -6.32
N CYS A 70 23.22 26.95 -6.29
CA CYS A 70 23.24 25.95 -7.36
C CYS A 70 22.47 26.40 -8.62
N SER A 71 21.69 27.48 -8.55
CA SER A 71 20.89 27.99 -9.67
C SER A 71 20.53 29.48 -9.54
N VAL A 72 20.13 30.08 -10.67
CA VAL A 72 19.53 31.44 -10.73
C VAL A 72 18.35 31.56 -9.78
N SER A 73 17.49 30.54 -9.76
CA SER A 73 16.28 30.48 -8.93
C SER A 73 16.63 30.50 -7.44
N CYS A 74 17.63 29.73 -7.01
CA CYS A 74 18.11 29.79 -5.62
C CYS A 74 18.69 31.16 -5.27
N SER A 75 19.49 31.78 -6.15
CA SER A 75 20.04 33.12 -5.89
C SER A 75 18.96 34.20 -5.76
N ARG A 76 17.95 34.17 -6.63
CA ARG A 76 16.81 35.11 -6.60
C ARG A 76 15.95 34.90 -5.36
N SER A 77 15.66 33.65 -5.00
CA SER A 77 14.89 33.31 -3.80
C SER A 77 15.57 33.73 -2.50
N TYR A 78 16.91 33.61 -2.41
CA TYR A 78 17.68 34.12 -1.27
C TYR A 78 17.53 35.64 -1.12
N SER A 79 17.65 36.36 -2.23
CA SER A 79 17.56 37.83 -2.27
C SER A 79 16.16 38.34 -1.92
N SER A 80 15.11 37.65 -2.36
CA SER A 80 13.72 38.00 -1.99
C SER A 80 13.42 37.69 -0.53
N ASN A 81 13.97 36.60 0.03
CA ASN A 81 13.74 36.25 1.43
C ASN A 81 14.47 37.22 2.39
N SER A 82 15.65 37.69 2.00
CA SER A 82 16.39 38.77 2.65
C SER A 82 15.60 40.10 2.70
N LYS A 83 14.98 40.50 1.58
CA LYS A 83 14.11 41.70 1.53
C LYS A 83 12.87 41.56 2.42
N LYS A 84 12.24 40.37 2.43
CA LYS A 84 11.07 40.08 3.27
C LYS A 84 11.41 40.12 4.76
N ALA A 85 12.57 39.61 5.15
CA ALA A 85 13.08 39.68 6.52
C ALA A 85 13.43 41.12 6.95
N SER A 86 13.97 41.93 6.05
CA SER A 86 14.29 43.35 6.31
C SER A 86 13.06 44.23 6.50
N ILE A 87 11.98 43.97 5.73
CA ILE A 87 10.70 44.68 5.86
C ILE A 87 9.98 44.29 7.17
N LEU A 88 9.97 43.00 7.52
CA LEU A 88 9.42 42.51 8.78
C LEU A 88 10.16 43.07 10.01
N ALA A 89 11.48 43.26 9.92
CA ALA A 89 12.26 43.87 11.01
C ALA A 89 11.96 45.36 11.21
N ARG A 90 11.69 46.11 10.13
CA ARG A 90 11.29 47.54 10.20
C ARG A 90 9.88 47.73 10.76
N LEU A 91 8.94 46.85 10.43
CA LEU A 91 7.58 46.88 10.97
C LEU A 91 7.52 46.55 12.48
N GLN A 92 8.56 45.91 13.04
CA GLN A 92 8.67 45.55 14.45
C GLN A 92 9.53 46.53 15.28
N GLY A 93 9.92 47.68 14.71
CA GLY A 93 10.58 48.78 15.45
C GLY A 93 11.98 48.49 16.00
N LYS A 94 12.69 47.46 15.50
CA LYS A 94 14.04 47.11 15.99
C LYS A 94 15.14 47.75 15.13
N PRO A 95 16.18 48.35 15.74
CA PRO A 95 17.28 48.95 14.98
C PRO A 95 18.12 47.89 14.26
N PRO A 96 18.77 48.23 13.13
CA PRO A 96 19.43 47.25 12.29
C PRO A 96 20.73 46.75 12.92
N THR A 97 20.78 45.48 13.31
CA THR A 97 22.02 44.79 13.69
C THR A 97 22.57 43.99 12.50
N LYS A 98 23.89 44.04 12.29
CA LYS A 98 24.60 43.49 11.11
C LYS A 98 24.62 41.95 10.98
N LYS A 99 23.84 41.20 11.76
CA LYS A 99 23.73 39.72 11.63
C LYS A 99 22.30 39.28 11.91
N ALA A 100 21.56 38.91 10.86
CA ALA A 100 20.22 38.37 10.98
C ALA A 100 20.27 36.93 11.53
N LYS A 101 19.63 36.69 12.68
CA LYS A 101 19.30 35.34 13.16
C LYS A 101 18.02 34.89 12.45
N VAL A 102 18.12 33.84 11.64
CA VAL A 102 16.99 33.22 10.95
C VAL A 102 16.01 32.67 11.99
N LEU A 103 14.75 33.08 11.90
CA LEU A 103 13.65 32.51 12.67
C LEU A 103 13.42 31.07 12.13
N GLN A 104 13.87 30.06 12.87
CA GLN A 104 13.57 28.67 12.55
C GLN A 104 12.06 28.43 12.69
N LYS A 105 11.38 28.21 11.57
CA LYS A 105 10.10 27.48 11.58
C LYS A 105 10.39 26.05 12.02
N GLN A 106 9.61 25.53 12.98
CA GLN A 106 9.73 24.15 13.42
C GLN A 106 9.57 23.19 12.22
N PRO A 107 10.57 22.34 11.93
CA PRO A 107 10.48 21.36 10.86
C PRO A 107 9.42 20.29 11.19
N LEU A 108 8.89 19.62 10.18
CA LEU A 108 8.01 18.43 10.29
C LEU A 108 8.59 17.34 11.22
N MET A 109 9.91 17.32 11.38
CA MET A 109 10.65 16.53 12.38
C MET A 109 10.20 16.78 13.82
N ALA A 110 9.71 17.96 14.19
CA ALA A 110 9.21 18.25 15.53
C ALA A 110 7.81 17.64 15.79
N LYS A 111 6.96 17.54 14.77
CA LYS A 111 5.67 16.83 14.85
C LYS A 111 5.87 15.31 14.85
N LEU A 112 6.83 14.80 14.09
CA LEU A 112 7.26 13.40 14.11
C LEU A 112 7.96 13.03 15.43
N ALA A 113 8.75 13.93 16.01
CA ALA A 113 9.35 13.77 17.32
C ALA A 113 8.32 13.78 18.45
N ALA A 114 7.25 14.59 18.35
CA ALA A 114 6.14 14.55 19.30
C ALA A 114 5.36 13.21 19.25
N TYR A 115 5.24 12.62 18.05
CA TYR A 115 4.66 11.28 17.87
C TYR A 115 5.61 10.16 18.34
N ALA A 116 6.92 10.31 18.11
CA ALA A 116 7.95 9.40 18.63
C ALA A 116 8.10 9.49 20.16
N GLN A 117 7.93 10.68 20.76
CA GLN A 117 7.88 10.88 22.22
C GLN A 117 6.61 10.27 22.84
N TYR A 118 5.48 10.29 22.14
CA TYR A 118 4.28 9.56 22.55
C TYR A 118 4.50 8.03 22.55
N GLN A 119 5.23 7.51 21.57
CA GLN A 119 5.65 6.09 21.54
C GLN A 119 6.71 5.75 22.61
N ALA A 120 7.66 6.65 22.87
CA ALA A 120 8.68 6.49 23.91
C ALA A 120 8.09 6.55 25.34
N ASN A 121 7.05 7.36 25.58
CA ASN A 121 6.35 7.41 26.86
C ASN A 121 5.58 6.11 27.17
N GLN A 122 5.27 5.26 26.18
CA GLN A 122 4.76 3.90 26.45
C GLN A 122 5.88 2.90 26.80
N GLN A 123 7.15 3.22 26.53
CA GLN A 123 8.31 2.38 26.85
C GLN A 123 9.04 2.80 28.14
N SER A 124 8.69 3.94 28.73
CA SER A 124 9.32 4.46 29.96
C SER A 124 8.78 3.85 31.28
N SER A 125 7.82 2.93 31.26
CA SER A 125 7.29 2.30 32.49
C SER A 125 7.98 1.00 32.91
N LYS A 126 9.14 0.65 32.32
CA LYS A 126 9.95 -0.52 32.75
C LYS A 126 11.27 -0.09 33.38
N LYS A 127 11.21 0.27 34.67
CA LYS A 127 12.31 0.06 35.64
C LYS A 127 11.85 0.31 37.08
N SER A 128 11.05 -0.61 37.61
CA SER A 128 11.12 -1.06 39.00
C SER A 128 10.43 -2.42 39.09
N GLY A 129 11.03 -3.35 39.83
CA GLY A 129 10.56 -4.74 39.91
C GLY A 129 9.10 -4.82 40.36
N GLY A 130 8.25 -5.37 39.50
CA GLY A 130 6.83 -5.58 39.74
C GLY A 130 6.27 -6.43 38.62
N SER A 131 5.48 -7.44 39.00
CA SER A 131 4.85 -8.46 38.16
C SER A 131 4.57 -8.02 36.71
N LEU A 132 5.00 -8.85 35.76
CA LEU A 132 4.71 -8.71 34.33
C LEU A 132 3.18 -8.72 34.15
N VAL A 133 2.55 -7.55 34.07
CA VAL A 133 1.15 -7.46 33.70
C VAL A 133 1.07 -7.86 32.24
N SER A 134 0.70 -9.13 31.99
CA SER A 134 0.23 -9.59 30.70
C SER A 134 -0.90 -8.65 30.30
N VAL A 135 -0.70 -7.86 29.24
CA VAL A 135 -1.84 -7.19 28.61
C VAL A 135 -2.67 -8.33 28.04
N ASP A 136 -3.78 -8.66 28.70
CA ASP A 136 -4.69 -9.70 28.22
C ASP A 136 -5.04 -9.41 26.76
N ALA A 137 -4.66 -10.32 25.87
CA ALA A 137 -4.97 -10.20 24.47
C ALA A 137 -6.50 -10.10 24.32
N PHE A 138 -6.96 -9.18 23.46
CA PHE A 138 -8.38 -8.99 23.22
C PHE A 138 -9.05 -10.30 22.79
N ASP A 139 -10.11 -10.71 23.50
CA ASP A 139 -10.85 -11.93 23.23
C ASP A 139 -12.15 -11.63 22.46
N TRP A 140 -12.13 -11.93 21.17
CA TRP A 140 -13.30 -11.84 20.29
C TRP A 140 -14.49 -12.64 20.80
N GLY A 141 -14.29 -13.81 21.40
CA GLY A 141 -15.39 -14.63 21.87
C GLY A 141 -16.18 -13.95 22.98
N ARG A 142 -15.48 -13.32 23.93
CA ARG A 142 -16.11 -12.53 25.01
C ARG A 142 -16.79 -11.28 24.46
N TYR A 143 -16.17 -10.60 23.50
CA TYR A 143 -16.74 -9.38 22.90
C TYR A 143 -18.00 -9.66 22.06
N LEU A 144 -17.97 -10.75 21.28
CA LEU A 144 -19.13 -11.19 20.49
C LEU A 144 -20.26 -11.68 21.40
N GLY A 145 -19.90 -12.34 22.50
CA GLY A 145 -20.83 -12.91 23.46
C GLY A 145 -21.89 -13.79 22.78
N ASP A 146 -23.07 -13.83 23.40
CA ASP A 146 -24.25 -14.54 22.88
C ASP A 146 -25.25 -13.58 22.22
N GLY A 147 -24.93 -12.28 22.13
CA GLY A 147 -25.82 -11.26 21.58
C GLY A 147 -25.90 -11.23 20.05
N ASP A 148 -26.57 -10.22 19.47
CA ASP A 148 -26.82 -10.13 18.02
C ASP A 148 -25.65 -9.56 17.19
N VAL A 149 -24.46 -9.41 17.77
CA VAL A 149 -23.29 -8.89 17.05
C VAL A 149 -22.88 -9.87 15.94
N LYS A 150 -22.91 -9.41 14.68
CA LYS A 150 -22.52 -10.23 13.52
C LYS A 150 -21.13 -9.85 13.05
N GLY A 151 -20.24 -10.83 12.96
CA GLY A 151 -18.94 -10.65 12.31
C GLY A 151 -19.08 -10.69 10.79
N ALA A 152 -18.34 -9.85 10.08
CA ALA A 152 -18.27 -9.93 8.62
C ALA A 152 -17.78 -11.33 8.18
N PRO A 153 -18.48 -12.02 7.26
CA PRO A 153 -18.07 -13.35 6.80
C PRO A 153 -16.68 -13.34 6.14
N VAL A 154 -15.93 -14.43 6.29
CA VAL A 154 -14.59 -14.60 5.66
C VAL A 154 -14.67 -14.41 4.14
N SER A 155 -15.77 -14.85 3.51
CA SER A 155 -16.00 -14.73 2.07
C SER A 155 -16.06 -13.29 1.54
N CYS A 156 -16.28 -12.30 2.41
CA CYS A 156 -16.19 -10.87 2.06
C CYS A 156 -14.74 -10.42 1.82
N PHE A 157 -13.75 -11.15 2.35
CA PHE A 157 -12.34 -10.79 2.29
C PHE A 157 -11.60 -11.73 1.32
N LYS A 158 -11.55 -11.38 0.03
CA LYS A 158 -10.93 -12.27 -0.99
C LYS A 158 -9.42 -12.47 -0.85
N HIS A 159 -8.75 -11.61 -0.08
CA HIS A 159 -7.31 -11.57 0.10
C HIS A 159 -6.82 -12.37 1.32
N VAL A 160 -7.70 -12.79 2.23
CA VAL A 160 -7.32 -13.51 3.45
C VAL A 160 -7.31 -15.03 3.21
N PRO A 161 -6.63 -15.81 4.08
CA PRO A 161 -6.70 -17.26 4.06
C PRO A 161 -8.14 -17.77 4.01
N MET A 162 -8.40 -18.82 3.23
CA MET A 162 -9.75 -19.37 2.99
C MET A 162 -10.80 -18.43 2.38
N GLY A 163 -10.48 -17.17 2.03
CA GLY A 163 -11.45 -16.19 1.50
C GLY A 163 -12.23 -16.63 0.25
N LYS A 164 -11.68 -17.57 -0.53
CA LYS A 164 -12.30 -18.17 -1.72
C LYS A 164 -12.90 -19.56 -1.47
N SER A 165 -12.66 -20.16 -0.31
CA SER A 165 -12.98 -21.55 0.02
C SER A 165 -13.84 -21.67 1.27
N TRP A 166 -14.60 -20.61 1.61
CA TRP A 166 -15.45 -20.55 2.80
C TRP A 166 -16.93 -20.92 2.55
N GLY A 167 -17.30 -21.23 1.30
CA GLY A 167 -18.70 -21.40 0.89
C GLY A 167 -19.43 -22.55 1.59
N ASP A 168 -18.71 -23.59 2.01
CA ASP A 168 -19.28 -24.77 2.67
C ASP A 168 -19.47 -24.59 4.19
N ILE A 169 -18.95 -23.49 4.76
CA ILE A 169 -18.98 -23.22 6.20
C ILE A 169 -20.23 -22.41 6.53
N SER A 170 -21.11 -22.98 7.34
CA SER A 170 -22.39 -22.38 7.72
C SER A 170 -22.84 -22.84 9.11
N GLU A 171 -23.81 -22.14 9.68
CA GLU A 171 -24.48 -22.56 10.91
C GLU A 171 -25.16 -23.93 10.71
N GLY A 172 -25.14 -24.76 11.75
CA GLY A 172 -25.63 -26.14 11.72
C GLY A 172 -24.63 -27.18 11.22
N VAL A 173 -23.48 -26.77 10.64
CA VAL A 173 -22.39 -27.70 10.33
C VAL A 173 -21.89 -28.36 11.61
N ARG A 174 -21.63 -29.66 11.54
CA ARG A 174 -21.11 -30.47 12.65
C ARG A 174 -19.60 -30.70 12.48
N VAL A 175 -18.88 -30.65 13.59
CA VAL A 175 -17.43 -30.82 13.66
C VAL A 175 -17.05 -31.69 14.84
N GLU A 176 -15.94 -32.42 14.71
CA GLU A 176 -15.27 -33.06 15.83
C GLU A 176 -14.25 -32.10 16.42
N VAL A 177 -14.34 -31.86 17.73
CA VAL A 177 -13.54 -30.87 18.45
C VAL A 177 -13.11 -31.41 19.82
N PRO A 178 -12.04 -30.87 20.44
CA PRO A 178 -11.60 -31.34 21.74
C PRO A 178 -12.71 -31.22 22.79
N ASN A 179 -12.91 -32.26 23.58
CA ASN A 179 -13.88 -32.27 24.67
C ASN A 179 -13.21 -31.84 25.98
N THR A 180 -13.40 -30.57 26.33
CA THR A 180 -12.87 -29.96 27.56
C THR A 180 -13.65 -30.35 28.81
N ASP A 181 -14.88 -30.86 28.65
CA ASP A 181 -15.77 -31.34 29.73
C ASP A 181 -15.69 -32.87 29.90
N SER A 182 -14.66 -33.52 29.37
CA SER A 182 -14.43 -34.96 29.58
C SER A 182 -13.85 -35.27 30.95
N GLY A 183 -13.14 -34.31 31.54
CA GLY A 183 -12.30 -34.45 32.73
C GLY A 183 -11.47 -35.74 32.78
N LEU A 184 -11.01 -36.20 31.62
CA LEU A 184 -9.94 -37.17 31.45
C LEU A 184 -8.62 -36.40 31.27
N PRO A 185 -7.48 -36.97 31.67
CA PRO A 185 -6.18 -36.30 31.51
C PRO A 185 -5.69 -36.29 30.05
N MET A 186 -6.26 -37.14 29.20
CA MET A 186 -5.91 -37.25 27.79
C MET A 186 -6.85 -36.43 26.91
N LYS A 187 -6.33 -35.93 25.78
CA LYS A 187 -7.11 -35.20 24.78
C LYS A 187 -8.08 -36.15 24.08
N VAL A 188 -9.36 -35.96 24.34
CA VAL A 188 -10.47 -36.68 23.70
C VAL A 188 -11.35 -35.70 22.93
N TYR A 189 -12.19 -36.22 22.05
CA TYR A 189 -13.00 -35.41 21.15
C TYR A 189 -14.49 -35.70 21.34
N TRP A 190 -15.31 -34.72 21.01
CA TRP A 190 -16.75 -34.86 20.89
C TRP A 190 -17.26 -34.06 19.69
N ILE A 191 -18.51 -34.31 19.31
CA ILE A 191 -19.14 -33.58 18.20
C ILE A 191 -19.75 -32.29 18.73
N ALA A 192 -19.53 -31.20 18.00
CA ALA A 192 -20.17 -29.93 18.24
C ALA A 192 -20.83 -29.39 16.96
N GLY A 193 -21.90 -28.62 17.12
CA GLY A 193 -22.53 -27.83 16.08
C GLY A 193 -22.02 -26.40 16.06
N ILE A 194 -21.89 -25.84 14.87
CA ILE A 194 -21.72 -24.39 14.68
C ILE A 194 -23.07 -23.71 14.95
N ILE A 195 -23.16 -22.98 16.05
CA ILE A 195 -24.34 -22.19 16.42
C ILE A 195 -24.31 -20.82 15.74
N LYS A 196 -23.12 -20.21 15.68
CA LYS A 196 -22.94 -18.86 15.13
C LYS A 196 -21.57 -18.71 14.49
N LEU A 197 -21.49 -17.90 13.43
CA LEU A 197 -20.23 -17.56 12.76
C LEU A 197 -19.90 -16.07 12.88
N ALA A 198 -18.62 -15.78 13.11
CA ALA A 198 -18.06 -14.43 13.09
C ALA A 198 -16.65 -14.46 12.49
N GLY A 199 -16.56 -14.29 11.17
CA GLY A 199 -15.30 -14.49 10.44
C GLY A 199 -14.80 -15.94 10.61
N PHE A 200 -13.54 -16.11 11.04
CA PHE A 200 -12.96 -17.43 11.33
C PHE A 200 -13.44 -18.03 12.66
N LYS A 201 -14.09 -17.23 13.52
CA LYS A 201 -14.59 -17.68 14.82
C LYS A 201 -15.95 -18.35 14.66
N ALA A 202 -16.15 -19.45 15.35
CA ALA A 202 -17.41 -20.14 15.46
C ALA A 202 -17.78 -20.30 16.94
N LEU A 203 -19.04 -20.03 17.27
CA LEU A 203 -19.64 -20.44 18.53
C LEU A 203 -20.08 -21.89 18.39
N LEU A 204 -19.53 -22.76 19.21
CA LEU A 204 -19.77 -24.19 19.18
C LEU A 204 -20.59 -24.63 20.37
N ARG A 205 -21.52 -25.56 20.12
CA ARG A 205 -22.27 -26.29 21.14
C ARG A 205 -22.09 -27.77 20.97
N TYR A 206 -21.70 -28.48 22.03
CA TYR A 206 -21.61 -29.93 22.00
C TYR A 206 -22.97 -30.58 21.70
N GLU A 207 -22.97 -31.63 20.88
CA GLU A 207 -24.18 -32.43 20.64
C GLU A 207 -24.66 -33.07 21.94
N GLY A 208 -25.96 -32.90 22.23
CA GLY A 208 -26.64 -33.37 23.43
C GLY A 208 -26.96 -32.29 24.47
N PHE A 209 -26.44 -31.07 24.30
CA PHE A 209 -26.85 -29.90 25.10
C PHE A 209 -28.12 -29.22 24.54
N ASP A 210 -28.46 -29.46 23.27
CA ASP A 210 -29.68 -28.97 22.63
C ASP A 210 -29.85 -27.44 22.76
N GLY A 211 -30.85 -26.97 23.51
CA GLY A 211 -31.12 -25.55 23.73
C GLY A 211 -30.23 -24.89 24.79
N ASP A 212 -29.47 -25.67 25.56
CA ASP A 212 -28.63 -25.18 26.66
C ASP A 212 -27.35 -24.52 26.12
N SER A 213 -27.23 -23.21 26.27
CA SER A 213 -26.07 -22.41 25.87
C SER A 213 -25.00 -22.27 26.97
N ALA A 214 -25.22 -22.82 28.17
CA ALA A 214 -24.35 -22.57 29.32
C ALA A 214 -22.91 -23.10 29.14
N ARG A 215 -22.69 -23.98 28.16
CA ARG A 215 -21.39 -24.56 27.82
C ARG A 215 -20.98 -24.28 26.37
N ASP A 216 -21.61 -23.30 25.73
CA ASP A 216 -21.16 -22.86 24.42
C ASP A 216 -19.78 -22.22 24.53
N PHE A 217 -18.97 -22.40 23.49
CA PHE A 217 -17.62 -21.85 23.48
C PHE A 217 -17.22 -21.38 22.09
N TRP A 218 -16.49 -20.27 22.06
CA TRP A 218 -15.93 -19.73 20.82
C TRP A 218 -14.61 -20.42 20.48
N CYS A 219 -14.48 -20.87 19.24
CA CYS A 219 -13.22 -21.41 18.70
C CYS A 219 -12.88 -20.75 17.36
N ASN A 220 -11.63 -20.86 16.93
CA ASN A 220 -11.26 -20.57 15.54
C ASN A 220 -11.38 -21.87 14.75
N LEU A 221 -12.07 -21.85 13.60
CA LEU A 221 -12.26 -23.05 12.78
C LEU A 221 -11.01 -23.50 12.02
N CYS A 222 -10.07 -22.60 11.79
CA CYS A 222 -8.84 -22.86 11.02
C CYS A 222 -7.66 -23.31 11.90
N VAL A 223 -7.93 -23.93 13.04
CA VAL A 223 -6.90 -24.50 13.92
C VAL A 223 -6.80 -26.02 13.72
N PRO A 224 -5.65 -26.65 14.05
CA PRO A 224 -5.44 -28.07 13.78
C PRO A 224 -6.38 -29.05 14.49
N ASP A 225 -7.10 -28.59 15.52
CA ASP A 225 -7.93 -29.43 16.37
C ASP A 225 -9.40 -29.51 15.95
N ILE A 226 -9.76 -28.90 14.83
CA ILE A 226 -11.12 -28.93 14.28
C ILE A 226 -11.15 -29.87 13.10
N HIS A 227 -12.01 -30.89 13.18
CA HIS A 227 -12.04 -31.97 12.21
C HIS A 227 -13.43 -32.21 11.65
N PRO A 228 -13.55 -32.75 10.41
CA PRO A 228 -14.82 -33.26 9.93
C PRO A 228 -15.28 -34.47 10.75
N VAL A 229 -16.59 -34.64 10.86
CA VAL A 229 -17.22 -35.84 11.46
C VAL A 229 -16.74 -37.09 10.72
N GLY A 230 -16.28 -38.08 11.49
CA GLY A 230 -15.71 -39.33 11.00
C GLY A 230 -14.18 -39.40 11.15
N TRP A 231 -13.50 -38.28 11.42
CA TRP A 231 -12.04 -38.26 11.58
C TRP A 231 -11.55 -39.11 12.75
N CYS A 232 -12.21 -39.04 13.91
CA CYS A 232 -11.87 -39.84 15.09
C CYS A 232 -12.01 -41.34 14.78
N ALA A 233 -13.11 -41.74 14.15
CA ALA A 233 -13.35 -43.14 13.77
C ALA A 233 -12.28 -43.66 12.80
N ALA A 234 -11.93 -42.86 11.77
CA ALA A 234 -10.88 -43.21 10.81
C ALA A 234 -9.49 -43.29 11.46
N GLY A 235 -9.22 -42.46 12.48
CA GLY A 235 -7.98 -42.46 13.25
C GLY A 235 -7.94 -43.43 14.43
N GLY A 236 -8.96 -44.27 14.63
CA GLY A 236 -9.06 -45.18 15.78
C GLY A 236 -9.18 -44.49 17.14
N LYS A 237 -9.65 -43.24 17.17
CA LYS A 237 -9.84 -42.44 18.39
C LYS A 237 -11.30 -42.51 18.85
N PRO A 238 -11.57 -42.72 20.15
CA PRO A 238 -12.94 -42.76 20.65
C PRO A 238 -13.53 -41.35 20.78
N LEU A 239 -14.80 -41.19 20.40
CA LEU A 239 -15.60 -40.03 20.79
C LEU A 239 -16.06 -40.23 22.25
N VAL A 240 -15.77 -39.26 23.10
CA VAL A 240 -16.11 -39.31 24.54
C VAL A 240 -17.15 -38.24 24.85
N PRO A 241 -18.35 -38.61 25.34
CA PRO A 241 -19.39 -37.63 25.68
C PRO A 241 -18.94 -36.68 26.81
N PRO A 242 -19.33 -35.40 26.79
CA PRO A 242 -19.13 -34.46 27.88
C PRO A 242 -19.75 -34.97 29.19
N LYS A 243 -19.02 -34.83 30.30
CA LYS A 243 -19.44 -35.30 31.63
C LYS A 243 -20.82 -34.76 32.02
N SER A 244 -21.09 -33.51 31.66
CA SER A 244 -22.34 -32.82 31.99
C SER A 244 -23.58 -33.45 31.34
N ILE A 245 -23.43 -34.22 30.26
CA ILE A 245 -24.55 -34.87 29.56
C ILE A 245 -24.52 -36.40 29.61
N LEU A 246 -23.56 -37.00 30.33
CA LEU A 246 -23.44 -38.47 30.41
C LEU A 246 -24.74 -39.16 30.86
N HIS A 247 -25.48 -38.53 31.78
CA HIS A 247 -26.73 -39.07 32.32
C HIS A 247 -27.94 -38.92 31.37
N ARG A 248 -27.82 -38.11 30.31
CA ARG A 248 -28.94 -37.77 29.41
C ARG A 248 -29.19 -38.83 28.34
N CYS A 249 -28.23 -39.71 28.08
CA CYS A 249 -28.34 -40.74 27.05
C CYS A 249 -27.73 -42.06 27.52
N THR A 250 -28.47 -43.15 27.32
CA THR A 250 -28.03 -44.51 27.62
C THR A 250 -27.38 -45.20 26.42
N ASN A 251 -27.73 -44.81 25.19
CA ASN A 251 -27.18 -45.36 23.95
C ASN A 251 -26.67 -44.26 23.01
N TRP A 252 -25.42 -43.86 23.22
CA TRP A 252 -24.74 -42.82 22.44
C TRP A 252 -24.62 -43.17 20.95
N LYS A 253 -24.50 -44.45 20.58
CA LYS A 253 -24.45 -44.86 19.17
C LYS A 253 -25.76 -44.50 18.46
N SER A 254 -26.90 -44.90 19.02
CA SER A 254 -28.22 -44.58 18.46
C SER A 254 -28.46 -43.07 18.40
N PHE A 255 -28.09 -42.36 19.48
CA PHE A 255 -28.18 -40.90 19.53
C PHE A 255 -27.39 -40.21 18.41
N LEU A 256 -26.11 -40.57 18.24
CA LEU A 256 -25.26 -39.98 17.21
C LEU A 256 -25.74 -40.35 15.81
N VAL A 257 -26.16 -41.60 15.55
CA VAL A 257 -26.74 -41.98 14.26
C VAL A 257 -27.94 -41.09 13.92
N LYS A 258 -28.86 -40.88 14.87
CA LYS A 258 -30.03 -40.02 14.65
C LYS A 258 -29.66 -38.56 14.40
N ARG A 259 -28.64 -38.03 15.08
CA ARG A 259 -28.22 -36.61 14.96
C ARG A 259 -27.38 -36.32 13.73
N LEU A 260 -26.54 -37.27 13.31
CA LEU A 260 -25.54 -37.05 12.27
C LEU A 260 -26.03 -37.46 10.88
N THR A 261 -27.01 -38.37 10.78
CA THR A 261 -27.56 -38.80 9.49
C THR A 261 -28.15 -37.60 8.75
N GLY A 262 -27.61 -37.32 7.56
CA GLY A 262 -28.02 -36.17 6.73
C GLY A 262 -27.48 -34.81 7.19
N SER A 263 -26.71 -34.75 8.27
CA SER A 263 -26.07 -33.51 8.74
C SER A 263 -24.87 -33.13 7.87
N LYS A 264 -24.62 -31.82 7.73
CA LYS A 264 -23.42 -31.32 7.04
C LYS A 264 -22.22 -31.35 7.98
N THR A 265 -21.05 -31.64 7.44
CA THR A 265 -19.75 -31.57 8.12
C THR A 265 -18.77 -30.75 7.27
N LEU A 266 -17.59 -30.43 7.82
CA LEU A 266 -16.51 -29.82 7.05
C LEU A 266 -16.13 -30.70 5.83
N PRO A 267 -15.74 -30.08 4.71
CA PRO A 267 -15.15 -30.80 3.59
C PRO A 267 -13.90 -31.62 4.00
N PRO A 268 -13.66 -32.81 3.44
CA PRO A 268 -12.48 -33.62 3.77
C PRO A 268 -11.14 -32.92 3.49
N ASP A 269 -11.13 -32.00 2.51
CA ASP A 269 -9.95 -31.21 2.11
C ASP A 269 -9.86 -29.86 2.84
N PHE A 270 -10.74 -29.58 3.81
CA PHE A 270 -10.80 -28.29 4.48
C PHE A 270 -9.46 -27.91 5.13
N TYR A 271 -8.85 -28.82 5.88
CA TYR A 271 -7.58 -28.54 6.56
C TYR A 271 -6.43 -28.34 5.57
N SER A 272 -6.39 -29.12 4.48
CA SER A 272 -5.41 -28.94 3.41
C SER A 272 -5.52 -27.56 2.77
N LYS A 273 -6.75 -27.11 2.46
CA LYS A 273 -7.03 -25.76 1.97
C LYS A 273 -6.60 -24.67 2.96
N VAL A 274 -6.81 -24.89 4.27
CA VAL A 274 -6.32 -23.96 5.31
C VAL A 274 -4.79 -23.85 5.23
N GLN A 275 -4.08 -24.99 5.22
CA GLN A 275 -2.61 -25.00 5.15
C GLN A 275 -2.07 -24.37 3.87
N GLU A 276 -2.63 -24.70 2.72
CA GLU A 276 -2.27 -24.11 1.42
C GLU A 276 -2.48 -22.59 1.42
N SER A 277 -3.61 -22.12 1.97
CA SER A 277 -3.93 -20.69 2.02
C SER A 277 -3.03 -19.88 2.97
N MET A 278 -2.27 -20.56 3.83
CA MET A 278 -1.28 -19.97 4.74
C MET A 278 0.14 -19.97 4.13
N GLN A 279 0.32 -20.45 2.90
CA GLN A 279 1.60 -20.37 2.19
C GLN A 279 1.72 -19.03 1.47
N PHE A 280 2.69 -18.23 1.90
CA PHE A 280 2.94 -16.91 1.32
C PHE A 280 4.17 -16.95 0.40
N PRO A 281 4.08 -16.43 -0.84
CA PRO A 281 5.15 -16.57 -1.83
C PRO A 281 6.33 -15.63 -1.59
N PHE A 282 6.09 -14.45 -1.01
CA PHE A 282 7.16 -13.53 -0.61
C PHE A 282 7.98 -14.16 0.52
N LYS A 283 9.30 -14.03 0.43
CA LYS A 283 10.27 -14.59 1.40
C LYS A 283 11.15 -13.49 1.97
N LYS A 284 11.74 -13.77 3.13
CA LYS A 284 12.72 -12.89 3.76
C LYS A 284 13.87 -12.59 2.78
N LEU A 285 14.44 -11.38 2.86
CA LEU A 285 15.51 -10.86 1.99
C LEU A 285 15.10 -10.61 0.53
N MET A 286 13.83 -10.76 0.17
CA MET A 286 13.34 -10.29 -1.12
C MET A 286 13.32 -8.76 -1.17
N ARG A 287 13.78 -8.18 -2.28
CA ARG A 287 13.81 -6.74 -2.55
C ARG A 287 12.58 -6.32 -3.33
N VAL A 288 11.97 -5.21 -2.92
CA VAL A 288 10.82 -4.57 -3.56
C VAL A 288 11.04 -3.07 -3.67
N GLU A 289 10.43 -2.41 -4.66
CA GLU A 289 10.26 -0.96 -4.67
C GLU A 289 8.97 -0.61 -3.92
N VAL A 290 9.03 0.36 -3.01
CA VAL A 290 7.88 0.82 -2.23
C VAL A 290 7.92 2.33 -2.07
N VAL A 291 6.75 2.96 -1.91
CA VAL A 291 6.63 4.40 -1.66
C VAL A 291 7.49 4.84 -0.47
N ASP A 292 8.19 5.97 -0.60
CA ASP A 292 8.93 6.57 0.50
C ASP A 292 7.97 7.36 1.40
N LYS A 293 7.69 6.86 2.60
CA LYS A 293 6.76 7.49 3.56
C LYS A 293 7.16 8.93 3.97
N THR A 294 8.40 9.34 3.72
CA THR A 294 8.87 10.72 3.97
C THR A 294 8.82 11.62 2.75
N HIS A 295 8.71 11.04 1.54
CA HIS A 295 8.70 11.73 0.26
C HIS A 295 7.79 10.96 -0.72
N LEU A 296 6.48 11.22 -0.65
CA LEU A 296 5.46 10.45 -1.37
C LEU A 296 5.65 10.42 -2.89
N CYS A 297 6.31 11.43 -3.46
CA CYS A 297 6.54 11.53 -4.90
C CYS A 297 7.52 10.50 -5.47
N ARG A 298 8.15 9.68 -4.62
CA ARG A 298 9.15 8.70 -5.05
C ARG A 298 9.01 7.36 -4.35
N THR A 299 9.59 6.35 -4.98
CA THR A 299 9.84 5.04 -4.36
C THR A 299 11.27 4.94 -3.86
N ARG A 300 11.52 3.93 -3.03
CA ARG A 300 12.86 3.48 -2.62
C ARG A 300 12.83 1.96 -2.43
N VAL A 301 14.00 1.33 -2.44
CA VAL A 301 14.11 -0.13 -2.27
C VAL A 301 13.94 -0.50 -0.80
N ALA A 302 13.19 -1.57 -0.55
CA ALA A 302 13.05 -2.17 0.77
C ALA A 302 13.19 -3.69 0.71
N LEU A 303 13.60 -4.26 1.84
CA LEU A 303 13.75 -5.69 2.05
C LEU A 303 12.56 -6.24 2.84
N VAL A 304 12.07 -7.40 2.42
CA VAL A 304 11.13 -8.19 3.21
C VAL A 304 11.88 -8.75 4.43
N GLU A 305 11.57 -8.23 5.61
CA GLU A 305 12.17 -8.69 6.87
C GLU A 305 11.33 -9.78 7.53
N GLN A 306 10.00 -9.65 7.47
CA GLN A 306 9.06 -10.62 8.05
C GLN A 306 7.80 -10.76 7.19
N VAL A 307 7.20 -11.96 7.24
CA VAL A 307 5.92 -12.27 6.60
C VAL A 307 4.99 -12.88 7.64
N ILE A 308 3.88 -12.20 7.95
CA ILE A 308 2.90 -12.62 8.96
C ILE A 308 1.50 -12.56 8.34
N GLY A 309 0.89 -13.72 8.08
CA GLY A 309 -0.47 -13.79 7.54
C GLY A 309 -0.66 -13.02 6.23
N GLY A 310 0.34 -13.06 5.34
CA GLY A 310 0.35 -12.30 4.08
C GLY A 310 0.74 -10.82 4.20
N ARG A 311 0.95 -10.31 5.42
CA ARG A 311 1.51 -8.97 5.66
C ARG A 311 3.02 -9.02 5.64
N LEU A 312 3.62 -8.10 4.91
CA LEU A 312 5.05 -7.89 4.80
C LEU A 312 5.46 -6.79 5.76
N ARG A 313 6.48 -7.07 6.57
CA ARG A 313 7.27 -6.03 7.22
C ARG A 313 8.44 -5.72 6.30
N LEU A 314 8.45 -4.53 5.73
CA LEU A 314 9.50 -4.05 4.86
C LEU A 314 10.44 -3.14 5.65
N VAL A 315 11.74 -3.29 5.46
CA VAL A 315 12.76 -2.38 6.01
C VAL A 315 13.50 -1.77 4.85
N TYR A 316 13.60 -0.44 4.79
CA TYR A 316 14.28 0.20 3.67
C TYR A 316 15.77 -0.14 3.63
N GLU A 317 16.33 -0.30 2.43
CA GLU A 317 17.68 -0.84 2.22
C GLU A 317 18.78 -0.01 2.91
N GLU A 318 18.67 1.32 2.92
CA GLU A 318 19.61 2.21 3.61
C GLU A 318 19.39 2.36 5.13
N CYS A 319 18.41 1.67 5.72
CA CYS A 319 18.15 1.73 7.16
C CYS A 319 19.01 0.70 7.92
N GLU A 320 20.09 1.15 8.55
CA GLU A 320 21.03 0.25 9.25
C GLU A 320 20.48 -0.32 10.57
N ASP A 321 19.63 0.42 11.29
CA ASP A 321 19.08 0.00 12.60
C ASP A 321 17.77 -0.80 12.51
N GLY A 322 17.23 -0.98 11.31
CA GLY A 322 15.97 -1.70 11.05
C GLY A 322 14.70 -1.06 11.64
N THR A 323 14.76 0.20 12.07
CA THR A 323 13.62 0.92 12.67
C THR A 323 12.76 1.65 11.63
N ASP A 324 13.34 2.05 10.50
CA ASP A 324 12.62 2.66 9.38
C ASP A 324 11.90 1.58 8.57
N ASP A 325 10.77 1.09 9.13
CA ASP A 325 9.97 0.03 8.53
C ASP A 325 8.66 0.53 7.90
N PHE A 326 8.05 -0.36 7.12
CA PHE A 326 6.79 -0.15 6.42
C PHE A 326 6.00 -1.46 6.39
N TRP A 327 4.77 -1.44 6.90
CA TRP A 327 3.90 -2.62 6.92
C TRP A 327 2.84 -2.53 5.84
N CYS A 328 2.73 -3.56 4.99
CA CYS A 328 1.67 -3.66 4.00
C CYS A 328 1.29 -5.11 3.72
N HIS A 329 0.16 -5.33 3.05
CA HIS A 329 -0.18 -6.66 2.52
C HIS A 329 0.69 -6.97 1.29
N MET A 330 0.95 -8.25 1.00
CA MET A 330 1.67 -8.68 -0.22
C MET A 330 0.97 -8.32 -1.54
N TYR A 331 -0.31 -7.95 -1.48
CA TYR A 331 -1.09 -7.45 -2.62
C TYR A 331 -1.32 -5.94 -2.56
N SER A 332 -0.56 -5.23 -1.73
CA SER A 332 -0.64 -3.78 -1.64
C SER A 332 -0.30 -3.14 -3.00
N PRO A 333 -1.05 -2.13 -3.45
CA PRO A 333 -0.72 -1.39 -4.67
C PRO A 333 0.51 -0.47 -4.51
N LEU A 334 1.08 -0.41 -3.30
CA LEU A 334 2.21 0.46 -2.96
C LEU A 334 3.58 -0.22 -3.13
N ILE A 335 3.59 -1.53 -3.42
CA ILE A 335 4.81 -2.30 -3.62
C ILE A 335 4.90 -2.78 -5.07
N HIS A 336 6.10 -2.74 -5.62
CA HIS A 336 6.37 -3.04 -7.02
C HIS A 336 7.68 -3.82 -7.16
N SER A 337 7.85 -4.50 -8.30
CA SER A 337 9.09 -5.17 -8.64
C SER A 337 10.23 -4.18 -8.87
N ILE A 338 11.47 -4.60 -8.65
CA ILE A 338 12.65 -3.79 -8.96
C ILE A 338 12.65 -3.39 -10.44
N GLY A 339 12.86 -2.11 -10.72
CA GLY A 339 12.83 -1.51 -12.05
C GLY A 339 11.49 -0.88 -12.45
N TRP A 340 10.41 -1.11 -11.69
CA TRP A 340 9.08 -0.60 -11.99
C TRP A 340 9.04 0.93 -12.08
N SER A 341 9.67 1.64 -11.15
CA SER A 341 9.64 3.10 -11.16
C SER A 341 10.30 3.67 -12.42
N ARG A 342 11.38 3.02 -12.87
CA ARG A 342 12.06 3.38 -14.12
C ARG A 342 11.18 3.11 -15.33
N SER A 343 10.51 1.96 -15.38
CA SER A 343 9.69 1.58 -16.55
C SER A 343 8.51 2.53 -16.74
N ILE A 344 7.83 2.94 -15.66
CA ILE A 344 6.66 3.83 -15.76
C ILE A 344 7.00 5.32 -15.72
N GLY A 345 8.25 5.69 -15.44
CA GLY A 345 8.67 7.09 -15.30
C GLY A 345 8.32 7.74 -13.96
N HIS A 346 8.15 6.92 -12.92
CA HIS A 346 7.98 7.34 -11.52
C HIS A 346 9.34 7.72 -10.91
N ARG A 347 9.38 8.70 -10.00
CA ARG A 347 10.64 9.08 -9.33
C ARG A 347 11.06 7.96 -8.38
N PHE A 348 12.35 7.70 -8.27
CA PHE A 348 12.89 6.73 -7.32
C PHE A 348 14.16 7.28 -6.68
N LYS A 349 14.41 6.91 -5.42
CA LYS A 349 15.67 7.18 -4.75
C LYS A 349 16.74 6.24 -5.32
N ARG A 350 17.86 6.81 -5.77
CA ARG A 350 18.99 5.99 -6.26
C ARG A 350 19.64 5.28 -5.07
N SER A 351 19.81 3.98 -5.19
CA SER A 351 20.57 3.16 -4.26
C SER A 351 22.07 3.28 -4.54
N ASP A 352 22.89 3.35 -3.50
CA ASP A 352 24.34 3.19 -3.64
C ASP A 352 24.63 1.70 -3.94
N VAL A 353 24.91 1.40 -5.21
CA VAL A 353 25.05 0.03 -5.76
C VAL A 353 26.14 -0.80 -5.07
N SER A 354 26.99 -0.19 -4.24
CA SER A 354 28.15 -0.81 -3.60
C SER A 354 27.86 -1.69 -2.38
N LYS A 355 26.61 -1.81 -1.90
CA LYS A 355 26.29 -2.61 -0.69
C LYS A 355 25.11 -3.58 -0.89
N LYS A 356 25.11 -4.38 -1.97
CA LYS A 356 24.18 -5.53 -1.99
C LYS A 356 24.65 -6.53 -0.95
N LEU A 357 23.91 -6.65 0.15
CA LEU A 357 24.26 -7.57 1.24
C LEU A 357 24.08 -9.01 0.75
N GLU A 358 24.92 -9.92 1.26
CA GLU A 358 24.92 -11.32 0.86
C GLU A 358 23.53 -11.96 1.10
N GLY A 359 23.00 -12.66 0.09
CA GLY A 359 21.70 -13.37 0.16
C GLY A 359 20.46 -12.57 -0.25
N GLN A 360 20.58 -11.29 -0.60
CA GLN A 360 19.43 -10.50 -1.08
C GLN A 360 19.06 -10.83 -2.53
N VAL A 361 17.76 -11.05 -2.78
CA VAL A 361 17.23 -11.38 -4.12
C VAL A 361 16.09 -10.45 -4.50
N ASP A 362 15.93 -10.16 -5.79
CA ASP A 362 14.82 -9.31 -6.25
C ASP A 362 13.54 -10.15 -6.26
N ALA A 363 12.43 -9.60 -5.74
CA ALA A 363 11.14 -10.27 -5.79
C ALA A 363 10.69 -10.45 -7.26
N PRO A 364 10.36 -11.68 -7.71
CA PRO A 364 9.87 -11.90 -9.06
C PRO A 364 8.60 -11.09 -9.35
N GLY A 365 8.52 -10.47 -10.54
CA GLY A 365 7.38 -9.61 -10.94
C GLY A 365 6.02 -10.31 -10.87
N GLN A 366 5.98 -11.63 -11.02
CA GLN A 366 4.77 -12.46 -10.95
C GLN A 366 4.13 -12.51 -9.56
N LEU A 367 4.88 -12.18 -8.50
CA LEU A 367 4.37 -12.20 -7.13
C LEU A 367 3.49 -10.98 -6.80
N PHE A 368 3.63 -9.91 -7.56
CA PHE A 368 2.90 -8.66 -7.33
C PHE A 368 1.47 -8.76 -7.85
N ALA A 369 0.56 -8.00 -7.23
CA ALA A 369 -0.82 -7.95 -7.66
C ALA A 369 -0.90 -7.43 -9.11
N LYS A 370 -1.59 -8.19 -9.98
CA LYS A 370 -1.79 -7.78 -11.37
C LYS A 370 -2.65 -6.53 -11.41
N VAL A 371 -2.14 -5.51 -12.09
CA VAL A 371 -2.86 -4.26 -12.34
C VAL A 371 -3.65 -4.41 -13.65
N LYS A 372 -4.85 -3.84 -13.68
CA LYS A 372 -5.72 -3.90 -14.86
C LYS A 372 -5.10 -3.06 -15.98
N GLU A 373 -4.92 -3.68 -17.14
CA GLU A 373 -4.47 -2.98 -18.35
C GLU A 373 -5.51 -1.95 -18.79
N VAL A 374 -5.02 -0.80 -19.26
CA VAL A 374 -5.85 0.33 -19.70
C VAL A 374 -5.34 0.86 -21.04
N ASP A 375 -6.28 1.26 -21.90
CA ASP A 375 -5.97 1.90 -23.16
C ASP A 375 -5.81 3.42 -22.98
N GLN A 376 -4.60 3.90 -23.20
CA GLN A 376 -4.24 5.32 -23.09
C GLN A 376 -4.25 6.05 -24.44
N SER A 377 -4.60 5.38 -25.54
CA SER A 377 -4.60 5.98 -26.89
C SER A 377 -5.78 6.91 -27.16
N GLY A 378 -6.89 6.72 -26.43
CA GLY A 378 -8.11 7.51 -26.57
C GLY A 378 -8.17 8.78 -25.72
N SER A 379 -9.38 9.13 -25.27
CA SER A 379 -9.58 10.21 -24.29
C SER A 379 -9.05 9.78 -22.93
N TRP A 380 -7.99 10.44 -22.48
CA TRP A 380 -7.27 10.06 -21.26
C TRP A 380 -7.12 11.23 -20.28
N PHE A 381 -6.68 10.92 -19.06
CA PHE A 381 -6.30 11.91 -18.06
C PHE A 381 -5.23 12.85 -18.62
N LYS A 382 -5.27 14.12 -18.21
CA LYS A 382 -4.30 15.14 -18.60
C LYS A 382 -3.85 15.93 -17.38
N ASP A 383 -2.63 16.45 -17.45
CA ASP A 383 -2.13 17.39 -16.45
C ASP A 383 -3.10 18.56 -16.25
N GLY A 384 -3.30 18.95 -14.99
CA GLY A 384 -4.21 20.00 -14.57
C GLY A 384 -5.67 19.59 -14.37
N MET A 385 -6.07 18.36 -14.76
CA MET A 385 -7.45 17.89 -14.52
C MET A 385 -7.76 17.79 -13.02
N LYS A 386 -8.95 18.26 -12.63
CA LYS A 386 -9.46 18.20 -11.26
C LYS A 386 -10.24 16.92 -11.02
N LEU A 387 -10.11 16.39 -9.81
CA LEU A 387 -10.82 15.21 -9.32
C LEU A 387 -10.94 15.24 -7.80
N GLU A 388 -11.56 14.22 -7.23
CA GLU A 388 -11.60 13.98 -5.78
C GLU A 388 -10.75 12.74 -5.47
N ALA A 389 -9.98 12.75 -4.38
CA ALA A 389 -9.12 11.63 -4.01
C ALA A 389 -9.01 11.47 -2.50
N ILE A 390 -8.82 10.23 -2.02
CA ILE A 390 -8.47 9.95 -0.63
C ILE A 390 -7.07 10.52 -0.35
N ASP A 391 -6.90 11.26 0.74
CA ASP A 391 -5.58 11.77 1.15
C ASP A 391 -4.71 10.61 1.67
N PRO A 392 -3.57 10.29 1.04
CA PRO A 392 -2.68 9.21 1.49
C PRO A 392 -2.06 9.45 2.86
N LEU A 393 -2.02 10.70 3.34
CA LEU A 393 -1.55 11.06 4.69
C LEU A 393 -2.69 11.15 5.69
N ASN A 394 -3.94 11.19 5.23
CA ASN A 394 -5.14 11.22 6.07
C ASN A 394 -6.28 10.41 5.44
N LEU A 395 -6.27 9.09 5.67
CA LEU A 395 -7.20 8.15 5.04
C LEU A 395 -8.68 8.36 5.41
N SER A 396 -9.00 9.26 6.35
CA SER A 396 -10.39 9.64 6.67
C SER A 396 -10.95 10.76 5.79
N ALA A 397 -10.12 11.41 4.97
CA ALA A 397 -10.52 12.56 4.17
C ALA A 397 -10.50 12.25 2.67
N ILE A 398 -11.57 12.63 1.98
CA ILE A 398 -11.58 12.82 0.53
C ILE A 398 -11.38 14.32 0.28
N CYS A 399 -10.43 14.66 -0.59
CA CYS A 399 -10.01 16.04 -0.84
C CYS A 399 -10.15 16.39 -2.32
N VAL A 400 -10.27 17.68 -2.61
CA VAL A 400 -10.05 18.20 -3.97
C VAL A 400 -8.60 17.95 -4.37
N ALA A 401 -8.40 17.39 -5.56
CA ALA A 401 -7.11 16.97 -6.04
C ALA A 401 -6.91 17.31 -7.52
N THR A 402 -5.64 17.32 -7.95
CA THR A 402 -5.22 17.65 -9.31
C THR A 402 -4.31 16.58 -9.87
N VAL A 403 -4.54 16.16 -11.12
CA VAL A 403 -3.57 15.37 -11.89
C VAL A 403 -2.37 16.26 -12.20
N ARG A 404 -1.18 15.88 -11.71
CA ARG A 404 0.08 16.63 -11.87
C ARG A 404 1.02 16.01 -12.90
N LYS A 405 0.87 14.71 -13.15
CA LYS A 405 1.63 14.00 -14.18
C LYS A 405 0.91 12.73 -14.58
N VAL A 406 0.87 12.45 -15.87
CA VAL A 406 0.45 11.15 -16.41
C VAL A 406 1.70 10.31 -16.64
N LEU A 407 1.73 9.09 -16.11
CA LEU A 407 2.82 8.12 -16.23
C LEU A 407 2.42 7.00 -17.20
N ALA A 408 3.35 6.11 -17.52
CA ALA A 408 3.02 4.92 -18.31
C ALA A 408 2.13 3.95 -17.52
N ASP A 409 1.60 2.94 -18.20
CA ASP A 409 0.80 1.84 -17.63
C ASP A 409 -0.37 2.30 -16.75
N GLY A 410 -0.98 3.46 -17.07
CA GLY A 410 -2.16 3.98 -16.41
C GLY A 410 -1.92 4.64 -15.05
N TYR A 411 -0.67 4.86 -14.64
CA TYR A 411 -0.34 5.53 -13.39
C TYR A 411 -0.41 7.06 -13.50
N LEU A 412 -0.76 7.73 -12.40
CA LEU A 412 -0.99 9.16 -12.31
C LEU A 412 -0.33 9.69 -11.04
N MET A 413 0.45 10.78 -11.16
CA MET A 413 0.85 11.58 -10.01
C MET A 413 -0.24 12.59 -9.72
N ILE A 414 -0.82 12.53 -8.53
CA ILE A 414 -1.90 13.40 -8.08
C ILE A 414 -1.43 14.19 -6.86
N GLY A 415 -1.72 15.48 -6.84
CA GLY A 415 -1.50 16.34 -5.69
C GLY A 415 -2.83 16.74 -5.03
N ILE A 416 -2.83 16.84 -3.70
CA ILE A 416 -3.98 17.29 -2.91
C ILE A 416 -3.93 18.82 -2.80
N ASP A 417 -4.97 19.49 -3.29
CA ASP A 417 -4.98 20.94 -3.46
C ASP A 417 -4.83 21.69 -2.12
N GLY A 418 -3.95 22.71 -2.08
CA GLY A 418 -3.66 23.51 -0.89
C GLY A 418 -2.66 22.88 0.10
N SER A 419 -2.25 21.63 -0.11
CA SER A 419 -1.22 20.95 0.69
C SER A 419 0.06 20.62 -0.08
N GLU A 420 0.20 21.09 -1.31
CA GLU A 420 1.31 20.71 -2.20
C GLU A 420 2.57 21.53 -1.94
N ALA A 421 3.70 20.85 -1.73
CA ALA A 421 5.02 21.46 -1.82
C ALA A 421 5.32 21.94 -3.26
N ALA A 422 6.05 23.05 -3.37
CA ALA A 422 6.39 23.67 -4.65
C ALA A 422 7.29 22.79 -5.54
N ASP A 423 8.00 21.81 -4.96
CA ASP A 423 8.84 20.84 -5.67
C ASP A 423 8.09 19.55 -6.08
N GLY A 424 6.80 19.47 -5.71
CA GLY A 424 5.96 18.30 -5.95
C GLY A 424 6.34 17.08 -5.11
N SER A 425 7.03 17.27 -3.98
CA SER A 425 7.43 16.17 -3.09
C SER A 425 6.25 15.43 -2.45
N ASP A 426 5.10 16.10 -2.35
CA ASP A 426 3.86 15.58 -1.77
C ASP A 426 2.92 14.93 -2.80
N TRP A 427 3.29 14.90 -4.09
CA TRP A 427 2.48 14.20 -5.09
C TRP A 427 2.49 12.70 -4.82
N PHE A 428 1.32 12.08 -4.91
CA PHE A 428 1.17 10.66 -4.66
C PHE A 428 0.76 9.92 -5.93
N CYS A 429 1.26 8.71 -6.11
CA CYS A 429 0.98 7.89 -7.28
C CYS A 429 -0.28 7.06 -7.08
N TYR A 430 -1.27 7.24 -7.95
CA TYR A 430 -2.44 6.37 -8.06
C TYR A 430 -2.49 5.73 -9.44
N HIS A 431 -2.99 4.50 -9.52
CA HIS A 431 -3.39 3.94 -10.81
C HIS A 431 -4.76 4.52 -11.23
N SER A 432 -4.99 4.69 -12.53
CA SER A 432 -6.25 5.18 -13.10
C SER A 432 -7.48 4.36 -12.71
N THR A 433 -7.30 3.09 -12.36
CA THR A 433 -8.37 2.20 -11.86
C THR A 433 -8.40 2.09 -10.35
N SER A 434 -7.70 2.96 -9.63
CA SER A 434 -7.67 2.96 -8.17
C SER A 434 -9.08 3.26 -7.63
N PRO A 435 -9.55 2.52 -6.62
CA PRO A 435 -10.82 2.82 -5.95
C PRO A 435 -10.74 4.04 -5.02
N SER A 436 -9.58 4.71 -4.95
CA SER A 436 -9.31 5.87 -4.08
C SER A 436 -9.33 7.21 -4.82
N ILE A 437 -9.70 7.22 -6.11
CA ILE A 437 -9.87 8.43 -6.91
C ILE A 437 -11.28 8.44 -7.51
N PHE A 438 -11.89 9.62 -7.57
CA PHE A 438 -13.28 9.81 -7.92
C PHE A 438 -13.46 11.03 -8.85
N PRO A 439 -14.48 11.05 -9.71
CA PRO A 439 -14.81 12.25 -10.48
C PRO A 439 -15.25 13.40 -9.55
N ALA A 440 -15.03 14.64 -9.98
CA ALA A 440 -15.55 15.80 -9.26
C ALA A 440 -17.09 15.73 -9.14
N GLY A 441 -17.60 16.01 -7.94
CA GLY A 441 -19.01 15.87 -7.57
C GLY A 441 -19.36 14.52 -6.93
N PHE A 442 -18.41 13.58 -6.81
CA PHE A 442 -18.68 12.28 -6.19
C PHE A 442 -19.12 12.42 -4.73
N CYS A 443 -18.41 13.21 -3.94
CA CYS A 443 -18.77 13.49 -2.55
C CYS A 443 -20.16 14.13 -2.42
N GLU A 444 -20.48 15.11 -3.27
CA GLU A 444 -21.79 15.79 -3.27
C GLU A 444 -22.93 14.80 -3.57
N ILE A 445 -22.75 13.93 -4.56
CA ILE A 445 -23.77 12.95 -4.98
C ILE A 445 -24.03 11.88 -3.90
N ASN A 446 -23.01 11.54 -3.11
CA ASN A 446 -23.07 10.46 -2.11
C ASN A 446 -23.23 10.96 -0.67
N ASP A 447 -23.45 12.26 -0.47
CA ASP A 447 -23.56 12.88 0.86
C ASP A 447 -22.33 12.61 1.75
N ILE A 448 -21.14 12.74 1.16
CA ILE A 448 -19.85 12.59 1.83
C ILE A 448 -19.20 13.96 1.99
N GLU A 449 -18.62 14.23 3.17
CA GLU A 449 -17.89 15.47 3.43
C GLU A 449 -16.61 15.55 2.57
N LEU A 450 -16.59 16.53 1.67
CA LEU A 450 -15.42 16.87 0.86
C LEU A 450 -14.53 17.88 1.59
N THR A 451 -13.25 17.58 1.74
CA THR A 451 -12.28 18.52 2.29
C THR A 451 -11.88 19.55 1.23
N PRO A 452 -12.16 20.85 1.44
CA PRO A 452 -11.81 21.89 0.48
C PRO A 452 -10.28 22.17 0.47
N PRO A 453 -9.75 22.81 -0.58
CA PRO A 453 -8.34 23.21 -0.61
C PRO A 453 -7.97 24.10 0.57
N ARG A 454 -6.82 23.84 1.22
CA ARG A 454 -6.38 24.67 2.35
C ARG A 454 -6.19 26.12 1.91
N GLY A 455 -6.83 27.04 2.63
CA GLY A 455 -6.79 28.48 2.34
C GLY A 455 -8.00 28.98 1.54
N ALA A 456 -8.84 28.08 1.01
CA ALA A 456 -10.20 28.44 0.61
C ALA A 456 -11.08 28.50 1.87
N GLN A 457 -10.97 29.59 2.64
CA GLN A 457 -12.04 29.89 3.60
C GLN A 457 -13.28 30.26 2.80
N SER A 458 -14.41 29.68 3.21
CA SER A 458 -15.73 29.92 2.66
C SER A 458 -16.11 31.41 2.74
N GLU A 459 -15.95 32.15 1.65
CA GLU A 459 -16.91 33.19 1.30
C GLU A 459 -18.09 32.53 0.60
N THR A 460 -18.85 31.73 1.34
CA THR A 460 -20.20 31.34 0.92
C THR A 460 -21.15 31.68 2.06
N PRO A 461 -22.13 32.57 1.85
CA PRO A 461 -23.19 32.83 2.82
C PRO A 461 -24.04 31.56 3.01
N PRO A 462 -24.81 31.44 4.11
CA PRO A 462 -25.65 30.26 4.36
C PRO A 462 -26.62 29.99 3.20
N PRO A 463 -27.07 28.72 3.04
CA PRO A 463 -27.69 28.25 1.81
C PRO A 463 -28.96 29.04 1.50
N THR A 464 -28.87 29.92 0.51
CA THR A 464 -30.03 30.49 -0.18
C THR A 464 -30.03 29.91 -1.58
N SER A 465 -30.84 28.87 -1.75
CA SER A 465 -31.45 28.41 -3.01
C SER A 465 -30.63 28.52 -4.32
N GLN A 466 -29.35 28.15 -4.34
CA GLN A 466 -28.59 27.96 -5.59
C GLN A 466 -28.76 26.53 -6.16
N SER A 467 -29.93 25.91 -5.97
CA SER A 467 -30.28 24.61 -6.52
C SER A 467 -30.67 24.63 -8.01
N GLU A 468 -30.56 25.76 -8.72
CA GLU A 468 -30.98 25.88 -10.12
C GLU A 468 -29.83 26.05 -11.14
N ILE A 469 -28.64 26.50 -10.72
CA ILE A 469 -27.57 26.84 -11.69
C ILE A 469 -26.79 25.59 -12.15
N CYS A 470 -26.50 24.64 -11.26
CA CYS A 470 -25.84 23.39 -11.64
C CYS A 470 -26.78 22.38 -12.33
N ARG A 471 -28.09 22.44 -12.06
CA ARG A 471 -29.09 21.64 -12.81
C ARG A 471 -29.18 22.07 -14.27
N SER A 472 -29.05 23.37 -14.56
CA SER A 472 -29.15 23.88 -15.92
C SER A 472 -27.96 23.46 -16.80
N LEU A 473 -26.73 23.47 -16.29
CA LEU A 473 -25.53 23.09 -17.07
C LEU A 473 -25.42 21.59 -17.36
N PHE A 474 -25.93 20.73 -16.46
CA PHE A 474 -25.96 19.28 -16.70
C PHE A 474 -27.06 18.89 -17.68
N TYR A 475 -28.26 19.49 -17.57
CA TYR A 475 -29.35 19.27 -18.55
C TYR A 475 -29.02 19.81 -19.95
N PHE A 476 -28.34 20.96 -20.05
CA PHE A 476 -27.99 21.54 -21.36
C PHE A 476 -26.96 20.68 -22.13
N ASN A 477 -26.04 20.01 -21.43
CA ASN A 477 -25.06 19.11 -22.05
C ASN A 477 -25.65 17.72 -22.37
N LEU A 478 -26.62 17.24 -21.59
CA LEU A 478 -27.33 15.99 -21.88
C LEU A 478 -28.27 16.12 -23.11
N ILE A 479 -28.90 17.30 -23.31
CA ILE A 479 -29.75 17.56 -24.48
C ILE A 479 -28.92 17.74 -25.76
N LYS A 480 -27.73 18.37 -25.70
CA LYS A 480 -26.81 18.49 -26.85
C LYS A 480 -26.22 17.14 -27.31
N THR A 481 -26.02 16.20 -26.40
CA THR A 481 -25.51 14.86 -26.75
C THR A 481 -26.59 13.93 -27.34
N GLN A 482 -27.86 14.11 -26.93
CA GLN A 482 -29.01 13.41 -27.52
C GLN A 482 -29.39 13.94 -28.92
N THR A 483 -29.31 15.25 -29.15
CA THR A 483 -29.63 15.84 -30.47
C THR A 483 -28.57 15.54 -31.54
N LYS A 484 -27.30 15.43 -31.16
CA LYS A 484 -26.22 15.07 -32.11
C LYS A 484 -26.28 13.60 -32.57
N LYS A 485 -26.91 12.70 -31.79
CA LYS A 485 -27.12 11.29 -32.17
C LYS A 485 -28.36 11.04 -33.05
N ARG A 486 -29.27 12.02 -33.19
CA ARG A 486 -30.42 11.92 -34.11
C ARG A 486 -30.19 12.50 -35.50
N GLY A 487 -29.08 13.22 -35.74
CA GLY A 487 -28.73 13.82 -37.03
C GLY A 487 -27.83 12.97 -37.95
N GLN A 488 -27.53 11.72 -37.59
CA GLN A 488 -26.73 10.79 -38.42
C GLN A 488 -27.52 9.54 -38.86
N ARG A 489 -28.85 9.61 -38.81
CA ARG A 489 -29.76 8.68 -39.49
C ARG A 489 -30.89 9.51 -40.13
N SER A 490 -30.59 10.12 -41.26
CA SER A 490 -31.56 10.44 -42.31
C SER A 490 -30.87 10.29 -43.65
#